data_AF-A0A432VUC4-F1
#
_entry.id   AF-A0A432VUC4-F1
#
_cell.length_a   1.000
_cell.length_b   1.000
_cell.length_c   1.000
_cell.angle_alpha   90.00
_cell.angle_beta   90.00
_cell.angle_gamma   90.00
#
_symmetry.space_group_name_H-M   'P 1'
#
loop_
_entity.id
_entity.type
_entity.pdbx_description
1 polymer ?
#
loop_
_entity_poly.entity_id
_entity_poly.type
_entity_poly.pdbx_seq_one_letter_code
_entity_poly.pdbx_strand_id
1 'polypeptide(L)'
;MGESTKAKISIKEGTIELEGSESFVRGYLDEFKELLKTPPRPETPQQQYQKSKAPAPKKAQAKKSATPKAGAGKKSAPKVSMERFDIHGGGDIPSLEVYMEEKKPGTGNGNIIAVIGHYITEKLGEDSFSEGQIEYAYKMLKIKRPNHLRQIMINEKNKRDLFEANAADSTKWHLTRAGEIFVSDTLPES
;
A
#
# COMPACT_ATOMS: atom_id res chain seq x y z
N MET A 1 2.08 39.79 12.33
CA MET A 1 2.30 38.79 13.38
C MET A 1 1.97 37.45 12.75
N GLY A 2 2.95 36.55 12.58
CA GLY A 2 2.70 35.23 12.01
C GLY A 2 2.07 34.32 13.06
N GLU A 3 0.86 33.85 12.81
CA GLU A 3 0.19 32.87 13.67
C GLU A 3 0.87 31.51 13.48
N SER A 4 1.70 31.12 14.46
CA SER A 4 2.37 29.82 14.46
C SER A 4 1.38 28.75 14.92
N THR A 5 1.00 27.83 14.04
CA THR A 5 0.22 26.63 14.41
C THR A 5 1.15 25.50 14.84
N LYS A 6 0.87 24.88 15.98
CA LYS A 6 1.66 23.78 16.55
C LYS A 6 0.74 22.69 17.07
N ALA A 7 1.01 21.46 16.69
CA ALA A 7 0.36 20.27 17.23
C ALA A 7 1.40 19.45 17.99
N LYS A 8 1.10 19.09 19.24
CA LYS A 8 1.98 18.26 20.08
C LYS A 8 1.18 17.07 20.58
N ILE A 9 1.69 15.87 20.33
CA ILE A 9 1.04 14.60 20.68
C ILE A 9 1.91 13.91 21.74
N SER A 10 1.42 13.85 22.97
CA SER A 10 2.07 13.15 24.08
C SER A 10 1.49 11.75 24.21
N ILE A 11 2.09 10.76 23.52
CA ILE A 11 1.63 9.36 23.55
C ILE A 11 1.72 8.76 24.97
N LYS A 12 2.70 9.20 25.78
CA LYS A 12 2.87 8.74 27.17
C LYS A 12 1.75 9.20 28.10
N GLU A 13 1.18 10.36 27.85
CA GLU A 13 0.14 10.98 28.70
C GLU A 13 -1.26 10.82 28.09
N GLY A 14 -1.34 10.34 26.83
CA GLY A 14 -2.60 10.23 26.10
C GLY A 14 -3.22 11.59 25.74
N THR A 15 -2.42 12.66 25.74
CA THR A 15 -2.88 14.04 25.53
C THR A 15 -2.45 14.57 24.16
N ILE A 16 -3.33 15.37 23.57
CA ILE A 16 -3.08 16.08 22.32
C ILE A 16 -3.28 17.57 22.61
N GLU A 17 -2.23 18.36 22.40
CA GLU A 17 -2.24 19.81 22.58
C GLU A 17 -2.19 20.49 21.20
N LEU A 18 -3.16 21.37 20.93
CA LEU A 18 -3.27 22.12 19.69
C LEU A 18 -3.17 23.62 20.01
N GLU A 19 -2.19 24.29 19.43
CA GLU A 19 -1.96 25.74 19.57
C GLU A 19 -1.99 26.38 18.18
N GLY A 20 -2.72 27.47 18.00
CA GLY A 20 -2.85 28.12 16.70
C GLY A 20 -4.05 29.04 16.61
N SER A 21 -4.42 29.43 15.39
CA SER A 21 -5.62 30.25 15.13
C SER A 21 -6.89 29.52 15.58
N GLU A 22 -7.90 30.27 16.05
CA GLU A 22 -9.15 29.69 16.56
C GLU A 22 -9.82 28.77 15.52
N SER A 23 -9.76 29.15 14.25
CA SER A 23 -10.24 28.36 13.12
C SER A 23 -9.55 27.01 12.99
N PHE A 24 -8.23 26.96 13.22
CA PHE A 24 -7.45 25.72 13.16
C PHE A 24 -7.80 24.79 14.33
N VAL A 25 -7.85 25.33 15.55
CA VAL A 25 -8.16 24.55 16.75
C VAL A 25 -9.58 23.99 16.70
N ARG A 26 -10.57 24.78 16.25
CA ARG A 26 -11.96 24.31 16.11
C ARG A 26 -12.10 23.18 15.10
N GLY A 27 -11.47 23.27 13.93
CA GLY A 27 -11.57 22.25 12.89
C GLY A 27 -11.14 20.87 13.39
N TYR A 28 -9.97 20.80 14.04
CA TYR A 28 -9.46 19.56 14.59
C TYR A 28 -10.22 19.05 15.82
N LEU A 29 -10.75 19.95 16.66
CA LEU A 29 -11.60 19.55 17.78
C LEU A 29 -12.93 18.93 17.32
N ASP A 30 -13.52 19.44 16.24
CA ASP A 30 -14.78 18.90 15.72
C ASP A 30 -14.58 17.53 15.05
N GLU A 31 -13.48 17.34 14.32
CA GLU A 31 -13.08 16.04 13.78
C GLU A 31 -12.84 15.00 14.89
N PHE A 32 -12.16 15.41 15.98
CA PHE A 32 -11.94 14.52 17.13
C PHE A 32 -13.23 14.16 17.87
N LYS A 33 -14.18 15.09 17.99
CA LYS A 33 -15.50 14.81 18.57
C LYS A 33 -16.32 13.84 17.71
N GLU A 34 -16.17 13.89 16.40
CA GLU A 34 -16.83 12.95 15.49
C GLU A 34 -16.29 11.52 15.67
N LEU A 35 -14.97 11.39 15.83
CA LEU A 35 -14.30 10.14 16.16
C LEU A 35 -14.79 9.56 17.51
N LEU A 36 -14.96 10.40 18.54
CA LEU A 36 -15.46 9.96 19.85
C LEU A 36 -16.96 9.61 19.88
N LYS A 37 -17.77 10.23 19.00
CA LYS A 37 -19.21 9.92 18.90
C LYS A 37 -19.50 8.63 18.14
N THR A 38 -18.51 8.06 17.47
CA THR A 38 -18.65 6.80 16.76
C THR A 38 -18.65 5.65 17.78
N PRO A 39 -19.75 4.88 17.94
CA PRO A 39 -19.81 3.84 18.96
C PRO A 39 -18.75 2.76 18.69
N PRO A 40 -18.05 2.27 19.73
CA PRO A 40 -17.05 1.22 19.57
C PRO A 40 -17.75 -0.03 19.03
N ARG A 41 -17.26 -0.53 17.87
CA ARG A 41 -17.63 -1.87 17.41
C ARG A 41 -17.18 -2.88 18.47
N PRO A 42 -18.01 -3.88 18.80
CA PRO A 42 -17.58 -4.92 19.72
C PRO A 42 -16.40 -5.68 19.11
N GLU A 43 -15.24 -5.56 19.74
CA GLU A 43 -14.09 -6.41 19.49
C GLU A 43 -14.40 -7.80 20.07
N THR A 44 -14.37 -8.83 19.23
CA THR A 44 -14.43 -10.22 19.70
C THR A 44 -13.04 -10.61 20.21
N PRO A 45 -12.89 -11.00 21.48
CA PRO A 45 -11.62 -11.49 22.01
C PRO A 45 -11.49 -12.99 21.76
N GLN A 46 -10.37 -13.45 21.20
CA GLN A 46 -9.72 -14.74 21.52
C GLN A 46 -8.50 -15.00 20.62
N GLN A 47 -7.31 -14.63 21.11
CA GLN A 47 -6.11 -15.43 20.89
C GLN A 47 -5.68 -16.00 22.23
N GLN A 48 -5.98 -17.27 22.46
CA GLN A 48 -5.26 -18.08 23.45
C GLN A 48 -4.53 -19.19 22.72
N TYR A 49 -3.23 -19.23 22.99
CA TYR A 49 -2.29 -20.30 22.67
C TYR A 49 -2.88 -21.68 22.94
N GLN A 50 -2.69 -22.63 22.02
CA GLN A 50 -2.31 -23.99 22.41
C GLN A 50 -1.63 -24.77 21.29
N LYS A 51 -0.48 -25.32 21.69
CA LYS A 51 0.47 -26.19 21.02
C LYS A 51 -0.07 -27.63 21.12
N SER A 52 -0.20 -28.38 20.01
CA SER A 52 -0.31 -29.84 20.10
C SER A 52 0.02 -30.57 18.79
N LYS A 53 0.78 -31.65 19.00
CA LYS A 53 1.22 -32.68 18.05
C LYS A 53 0.03 -33.48 17.49
N ALA A 54 0.20 -34.02 16.28
CA ALA A 54 -0.55 -35.19 15.77
C ALA A 54 -0.31 -36.46 16.64
N PRO A 55 -1.04 -37.60 16.53
CA PRO A 55 -1.92 -38.04 15.42
C PRO A 55 -3.25 -38.80 15.75
N ALA A 56 -4.18 -38.76 14.78
CA ALA A 56 -5.11 -39.82 14.30
C ALA A 56 -6.15 -40.47 15.26
N PRO A 57 -7.04 -41.38 14.78
CA PRO A 57 -8.35 -41.06 14.18
C PRO A 57 -9.53 -41.83 14.84
N LYS A 58 -10.80 -41.44 14.61
CA LYS A 58 -11.95 -42.38 14.52
C LYS A 58 -13.24 -41.73 14.00
N LYS A 59 -13.92 -42.54 13.18
CA LYS A 59 -15.19 -42.36 12.47
C LYS A 59 -16.38 -42.15 13.43
N ALA A 60 -17.39 -41.36 13.03
CA ALA A 60 -18.75 -41.84 12.77
C ALA A 60 -19.74 -40.68 12.44
N GLN A 61 -20.21 -40.73 11.18
CA GLN A 61 -21.54 -40.44 10.62
C GLN A 61 -22.55 -39.45 11.26
N ALA A 62 -23.02 -38.58 10.33
CA ALA A 62 -24.41 -38.20 10.06
C ALA A 62 -25.10 -37.15 10.93
N LYS A 63 -25.28 -35.95 10.35
CA LYS A 63 -26.58 -35.46 9.82
C LYS A 63 -26.36 -34.15 9.07
N LYS A 64 -26.82 -34.10 7.81
CA LYS A 64 -26.79 -32.91 6.95
C LYS A 64 -27.76 -31.86 7.50
N SER A 65 -27.25 -30.84 8.17
CA SER A 65 -27.94 -29.56 8.36
C SER A 65 -27.75 -28.71 7.10
N ALA A 66 -28.83 -28.52 6.35
CA ALA A 66 -28.89 -27.50 5.30
C ALA A 66 -29.13 -26.14 5.96
N THR A 67 -28.05 -25.50 6.42
CA THR A 67 -28.07 -24.10 6.83
C THR A 67 -27.75 -23.24 5.60
N PRO A 68 -28.54 -22.23 5.24
CA PRO A 68 -28.24 -21.38 4.10
C PRO A 68 -26.89 -20.68 4.33
N LYS A 69 -25.93 -20.91 3.42
CA LYS A 69 -24.72 -20.10 3.31
C LYS A 69 -25.15 -18.67 3.04
N ALA A 70 -25.24 -17.85 4.09
CA ALA A 70 -25.18 -16.41 3.97
C ALA A 70 -23.89 -16.11 3.21
N GLY A 71 -24.04 -15.66 1.96
CA GLY A 71 -22.93 -15.27 1.12
C GLY A 71 -22.14 -14.21 1.87
N ALA A 72 -20.91 -14.55 2.26
CA ALA A 72 -19.94 -13.56 2.65
C ALA A 72 -19.86 -12.57 1.49
N GLY A 73 -20.47 -11.41 1.66
CA GLY A 73 -20.41 -10.33 0.69
C GLY A 73 -18.95 -10.11 0.38
N LYS A 74 -18.56 -10.41 -0.87
CA LYS A 74 -17.23 -10.08 -1.38
C LYS A 74 -17.09 -8.58 -1.16
N LYS A 75 -16.30 -8.19 -0.16
CA LYS A 75 -15.85 -6.81 -0.03
C LYS A 75 -15.12 -6.52 -1.32
N SER A 76 -15.78 -5.81 -2.23
CA SER A 76 -15.18 -5.36 -3.48
C SER A 76 -13.95 -4.56 -3.10
N ALA A 77 -12.80 -4.98 -3.59
CA ALA A 77 -11.56 -4.23 -3.40
C ALA A 77 -11.79 -2.77 -3.87
N PRO A 78 -11.16 -1.78 -3.21
CA PRO A 78 -11.23 -0.40 -3.64
C PRO A 78 -10.86 -0.32 -5.13
N LYS A 79 -11.70 0.36 -5.91
CA LYS A 79 -11.53 0.47 -7.35
C LYS A 79 -10.39 1.46 -7.62
N VAL A 80 -9.18 0.94 -7.78
CA VAL A 80 -8.03 1.71 -8.22
C VAL A 80 -8.36 2.29 -9.59
N SER A 81 -8.31 3.61 -9.71
CA SER A 81 -8.53 4.30 -10.98
C SER A 81 -7.20 4.33 -11.73
N MET A 82 -7.20 3.90 -13.00
CA MET A 82 -5.99 3.97 -13.84
C MET A 82 -5.59 5.44 -14.03
N GLU A 83 -4.36 5.75 -13.66
CA GLU A 83 -3.79 7.10 -13.72
C GLU A 83 -2.72 7.12 -14.81
N ARG A 84 -2.83 8.08 -15.74
CA ARG A 84 -1.93 8.17 -16.88
C ARG A 84 -0.71 9.01 -16.51
N PHE A 85 0.45 8.58 -16.97
CA PHE A 85 1.71 9.32 -16.87
C PHE A 85 2.50 9.17 -18.17
N ASP A 86 3.59 9.92 -18.32
CA ASP A 86 4.40 9.87 -19.54
C ASP A 86 5.26 8.59 -19.61
N ILE A 87 4.75 7.61 -20.34
CA ILE A 87 5.38 6.30 -20.56
C ILE A 87 6.30 6.29 -21.76
N HIS A 88 6.08 7.18 -22.73
CA HIS A 88 6.83 7.18 -23.97
C HIS A 88 8.13 7.96 -23.86
N GLY A 89 8.25 8.80 -22.82
CA GLY A 89 9.43 9.61 -22.60
C GLY A 89 9.45 10.78 -23.57
N GLY A 90 10.02 11.89 -23.12
CA GLY A 90 10.18 13.10 -23.90
C GLY A 90 11.62 13.58 -23.85
N GLY A 91 12.21 13.86 -25.02
CA GLY A 91 13.57 14.41 -25.12
C GLY A 91 14.65 13.42 -24.70
N ASP A 92 15.16 13.59 -23.48
CA ASP A 92 16.30 12.85 -22.91
C ASP A 92 15.88 11.62 -22.09
N ILE A 93 14.58 11.49 -21.79
CA ILE A 93 14.04 10.38 -20.98
C ILE A 93 13.68 9.21 -21.91
N PRO A 94 14.27 8.01 -21.75
CA PRO A 94 13.90 6.85 -22.55
C PRO A 94 12.47 6.41 -22.23
N SER A 95 11.80 5.73 -23.16
CA SER A 95 10.49 5.16 -22.86
C SER A 95 10.58 4.10 -21.76
N LEU A 96 9.50 3.92 -21.00
CA LEU A 96 9.45 2.90 -19.94
C LEU A 96 9.71 1.49 -20.47
N GLU A 97 9.34 1.22 -21.73
CA GLU A 97 9.60 -0.06 -22.40
C GLU A 97 11.10 -0.30 -22.57
N VAL A 98 11.82 0.69 -23.10
CA VAL A 98 13.29 0.64 -23.24
C VAL A 98 13.95 0.52 -21.87
N TYR A 99 13.46 1.27 -20.88
CA TYR A 99 13.97 1.20 -19.52
C TYR A 99 13.76 -0.18 -18.86
N MET A 100 12.61 -0.81 -19.13
CA MET A 100 12.31 -2.19 -18.71
C MET A 100 13.25 -3.20 -19.35
N GLU A 101 13.54 -3.05 -20.65
CA GLU A 101 14.46 -3.93 -21.37
C GLU A 101 15.92 -3.77 -20.92
N GLU A 102 16.33 -2.56 -20.55
CA GLU A 102 17.65 -2.29 -20.00
C GLU A 102 17.82 -2.92 -18.61
N LYS A 103 16.84 -2.70 -17.73
CA LYS A 103 16.89 -3.15 -16.34
C LYS A 103 16.57 -4.63 -16.14
N LYS A 104 15.84 -5.27 -17.05
CA LYS A 104 15.45 -6.68 -17.01
C LYS A 104 14.99 -7.15 -15.61
N PRO A 105 13.89 -6.61 -15.04
CA PRO A 105 13.39 -7.01 -13.72
C PRO A 105 12.91 -8.47 -13.60
N GLY A 106 12.97 -9.24 -14.69
CA GLY A 106 12.48 -10.61 -14.76
C GLY A 106 10.96 -10.69 -14.70
N THR A 107 10.45 -11.84 -14.24
CA THR A 107 9.00 -12.12 -14.14
C THR A 107 8.38 -11.76 -12.80
N GLY A 108 9.21 -11.29 -11.84
CA GLY A 108 8.76 -10.94 -10.51
C GLY A 108 7.92 -9.66 -10.52
N ASN A 109 6.64 -9.76 -10.17
CA ASN A 109 5.78 -8.56 -10.08
C ASN A 109 6.37 -7.49 -9.16
N GLY A 110 7.00 -7.87 -8.04
CA GLY A 110 7.69 -6.92 -7.16
C GLY A 110 8.81 -6.15 -7.84
N ASN A 111 9.66 -6.84 -8.60
CA ASN A 111 10.74 -6.23 -9.36
C ASN A 111 10.21 -5.30 -10.46
N ILE A 112 9.17 -5.75 -11.18
CA ILE A 112 8.52 -4.96 -12.23
C ILE A 112 7.99 -3.64 -11.64
N ILE A 113 7.29 -3.71 -10.51
CA ILE A 113 6.78 -2.52 -9.81
C ILE A 113 7.94 -1.63 -9.35
N ALA A 114 9.06 -2.21 -8.91
CA ALA A 114 10.23 -1.44 -8.47
C ALA A 114 10.83 -0.63 -9.62
N VAL A 115 11.01 -1.24 -10.79
CA VAL A 115 11.51 -0.55 -11.98
C VAL A 115 10.57 0.55 -12.44
N ILE A 116 9.25 0.29 -12.44
CA ILE A 116 8.25 1.32 -12.81
C ILE A 116 8.27 2.47 -11.80
N GLY A 117 8.28 2.18 -10.50
CA GLY A 117 8.35 3.18 -9.45
C GLY A 117 9.61 4.04 -9.58
N HIS A 118 10.76 3.41 -9.77
CA HIS A 118 12.03 4.10 -10.00
C HIS A 118 12.00 4.98 -11.26
N TYR A 119 11.37 4.52 -12.34
CA TYR A 119 11.22 5.33 -13.54
C TYR A 119 10.40 6.58 -13.26
N ILE A 120 9.28 6.45 -12.54
CA ILE A 120 8.42 7.58 -12.18
C ILE A 120 9.14 8.55 -11.24
N THR A 121 9.90 8.06 -10.26
CA THR A 121 10.55 8.94 -9.30
C THR A 121 11.83 9.58 -9.83
N GLU A 122 12.71 8.79 -10.45
CA GLU A 122 14.04 9.27 -10.86
C GLU A 122 14.06 9.85 -12.28
N LYS A 123 13.27 9.30 -13.22
CA LYS A 123 13.26 9.79 -14.61
C LYS A 123 12.22 10.88 -14.83
N LEU A 124 11.02 10.71 -14.28
CA LEU A 124 9.95 11.71 -14.39
C LEU A 124 10.00 12.77 -13.28
N GLY A 125 10.74 12.52 -12.20
CA GLY A 125 10.92 13.48 -11.11
C GLY A 125 9.71 13.61 -10.18
N GLU A 126 8.84 12.61 -10.10
CA GLU A 126 7.71 12.61 -9.16
C GLU A 126 8.16 12.10 -7.77
N ASP A 127 7.69 12.70 -6.68
CA ASP A 127 8.07 12.25 -5.32
C ASP A 127 7.47 10.88 -4.93
N SER A 128 6.38 10.49 -5.57
CA SER A 128 5.62 9.29 -5.25
C SER A 128 4.81 8.82 -6.43
N PHE A 129 4.47 7.54 -6.45
CA PHE A 129 3.65 6.93 -7.48
C PHE A 129 2.42 6.23 -6.90
N SER A 130 1.36 6.14 -7.70
CA SER A 130 0.09 5.52 -7.32
C SER A 130 -0.06 4.12 -7.89
N GLU A 131 -0.92 3.30 -7.27
CA GLU A 131 -1.32 2.00 -7.82
C GLU A 131 -1.92 2.14 -9.23
N GLY A 132 -2.58 3.27 -9.51
CA GLY A 132 -3.17 3.59 -10.80
C GLY A 132 -2.13 3.79 -11.91
N GLN A 133 -1.01 4.46 -11.60
CA GLN A 133 0.11 4.61 -12.53
C GLN A 133 0.76 3.26 -12.82
N ILE A 134 0.99 2.44 -11.79
CA ILE A 134 1.53 1.09 -11.99
C ILE A 134 0.60 0.24 -12.87
N GLU A 135 -0.71 0.26 -12.63
CA GLU A 135 -1.68 -0.44 -13.49
C GLU A 135 -1.63 0.03 -14.95
N TYR A 136 -1.48 1.33 -15.16
CA TYR A 136 -1.35 1.92 -16.48
C TYR A 136 -0.06 1.42 -17.17
N ALA A 137 1.06 1.40 -16.46
CA ALA A 137 2.32 0.85 -16.95
C ALA A 137 2.20 -0.62 -17.38
N TYR A 138 1.60 -1.49 -16.56
CA TYR A 138 1.36 -2.90 -16.92
C TYR A 138 0.57 -3.04 -18.23
N LYS A 139 -0.46 -2.21 -18.41
CA LYS A 139 -1.30 -2.23 -19.60
C LYS A 139 -0.53 -1.77 -20.84
N MET A 140 0.32 -0.77 -20.69
CA MET A 140 1.09 -0.19 -21.80
C MET A 140 2.25 -1.10 -22.21
N LEU A 141 2.91 -1.75 -21.25
CA LEU A 141 3.93 -2.78 -21.48
C LEU A 141 3.35 -4.12 -21.96
N LYS A 142 2.01 -4.24 -22.06
CA LYS A 142 1.29 -5.48 -22.43
C LYS A 142 1.65 -6.68 -21.53
N ILE A 143 2.05 -6.42 -20.28
CA ILE A 143 2.39 -7.44 -19.30
C ILE A 143 1.14 -7.85 -18.54
N LYS A 144 1.07 -9.14 -18.13
CA LYS A 144 -0.05 -9.64 -17.34
C LYS A 144 -0.13 -8.92 -15.99
N ARG A 145 -1.16 -8.11 -15.83
CA ARG A 145 -1.46 -7.40 -14.58
C ARG A 145 -1.75 -8.38 -13.42
N PRO A 146 -1.17 -8.17 -12.24
CA PRO A 146 -1.56 -8.91 -11.04
C PRO A 146 -2.92 -8.44 -10.49
N ASN A 147 -3.71 -9.40 -9.99
CA ASN A 147 -5.03 -9.11 -9.39
C ASN A 147 -4.95 -8.37 -8.06
N HIS A 148 -3.83 -8.49 -7.33
CA HIS A 148 -3.66 -7.94 -5.99
C HIS A 148 -2.39 -7.08 -5.91
N LEU A 149 -2.33 -6.03 -6.74
CA LEU A 149 -1.17 -5.14 -6.85
C LEU A 149 -0.75 -4.58 -5.47
N ARG A 150 -1.70 -3.99 -4.73
CA ARG A 150 -1.48 -3.49 -3.37
C ARG A 150 -0.88 -4.51 -2.43
N GLN A 151 -1.36 -5.76 -2.47
CA GLN A 151 -0.85 -6.81 -1.61
C GLN A 151 0.58 -7.20 -1.98
N ILE A 152 0.93 -7.19 -3.27
CA ILE A 152 2.30 -7.42 -3.73
C ILE A 152 3.21 -6.32 -3.19
N MET A 153 2.82 -5.05 -3.31
CA MET A 153 3.60 -3.93 -2.78
C MET A 153 3.79 -4.03 -1.26
N ILE A 154 2.74 -4.34 -0.50
CA ILE A 154 2.84 -4.58 0.95
C ILE A 154 3.79 -5.74 1.26
N ASN A 155 3.71 -6.84 0.51
CA ASN A 155 4.57 -8.00 0.72
C ASN A 155 6.03 -7.67 0.41
N GLU A 156 6.31 -6.94 -0.67
CA GLU A 156 7.66 -6.54 -1.06
C GLU A 156 8.24 -5.52 -0.07
N LYS A 157 7.43 -4.57 0.42
CA LYS A 157 7.79 -3.72 1.57
C LYS A 157 8.23 -4.56 2.76
N ASN A 158 7.39 -5.51 3.20
CA ASN A 158 7.69 -6.28 4.41
C ASN A 158 8.85 -7.27 4.25
N LYS A 159 9.15 -7.71 3.02
CA LYS A 159 10.21 -8.70 2.75
C LYS A 159 11.57 -8.08 2.44
N ARG A 160 11.57 -7.01 1.64
CA ARG A 160 12.76 -6.45 0.99
C ARG A 160 12.86 -4.94 1.16
N ASP A 161 11.86 -4.33 1.79
CA ASP A 161 11.78 -2.90 2.04
C ASP A 161 11.94 -2.06 0.77
N LEU A 162 11.45 -2.53 -0.38
CA LEU A 162 11.60 -1.83 -1.67
C LEU A 162 10.69 -0.61 -1.81
N PHE A 163 9.56 -0.63 -1.11
CA PHE A 163 8.50 0.35 -1.22
C PHE A 163 8.05 0.78 0.16
N GLU A 164 7.65 2.03 0.28
CA GLU A 164 7.01 2.52 1.47
C GLU A 164 5.74 3.29 1.10
N ALA A 165 4.72 3.16 1.94
CA ALA A 165 3.46 3.86 1.73
C ALA A 165 3.60 5.27 2.31
N ASN A 166 3.08 6.27 1.61
CA ASN A 166 3.13 7.64 2.09
C ASN A 166 2.33 7.78 3.41
N ALA A 167 2.90 8.46 4.40
CA ALA A 167 2.28 8.63 5.70
C ALA A 167 0.98 9.47 5.66
N ALA A 168 0.89 10.41 4.71
CA ALA A 168 -0.29 11.25 4.51
C ALA A 168 -1.35 10.58 3.61
N ASP A 169 -0.93 9.75 2.65
CA ASP A 169 -1.82 9.11 1.69
C ASP A 169 -1.43 7.65 1.43
N SER A 170 -2.20 6.73 2.01
CA SER A 170 -1.98 5.29 1.87
C SER A 170 -2.21 4.72 0.45
N THR A 171 -2.64 5.56 -0.49
CA THR A 171 -2.79 5.20 -1.92
C THR A 171 -1.54 5.54 -2.74
N LYS A 172 -0.65 6.36 -2.17
CA LYS A 172 0.63 6.73 -2.77
C LYS A 172 1.76 5.95 -2.13
N TRP A 173 2.73 5.61 -2.97
CA TRP A 173 3.89 4.83 -2.62
C TRP A 173 5.14 5.54 -3.09
N HIS A 174 6.21 5.43 -2.32
CA HIS A 174 7.53 5.91 -2.72
C HIS A 174 8.50 4.73 -2.74
N LEU A 175 9.49 4.84 -3.61
CA LEU A 175 10.64 3.94 -3.57
C LEU A 175 11.45 4.29 -2.33
N THR A 176 11.85 3.29 -1.57
CA THR A 176 12.83 3.52 -0.50
C THR A 176 14.23 3.57 -1.11
N ARG A 177 15.21 3.98 -0.30
CA ARG A 177 16.62 3.91 -0.69
C ARG A 177 17.05 2.48 -1.08
N ALA A 178 16.50 1.46 -0.44
CA ALA A 178 16.77 0.07 -0.78
C ALA A 178 16.15 -0.32 -2.14
N GLY A 179 14.95 0.17 -2.45
CA GLY A 179 14.32 0.01 -3.75
C GLY A 179 15.10 0.68 -4.87
N GLU A 180 15.63 1.88 -4.63
CA GLU A 180 16.48 2.61 -5.59
C GLU A 180 17.74 1.83 -5.92
N ILE A 181 18.48 1.42 -4.89
CA ILE A 181 19.71 0.63 -5.04
C ILE A 181 19.40 -0.69 -5.74
N PHE A 182 18.27 -1.33 -5.42
CA PHE A 182 17.90 -2.58 -6.07
C PHE A 182 17.72 -2.42 -7.58
N VAL A 183 17.04 -1.36 -8.02
CA VAL A 183 16.84 -1.10 -9.45
C VAL A 183 18.09 -0.55 -10.14
N SER A 184 18.94 0.19 -9.42
CA SER A 184 20.15 0.78 -9.99
C SER A 184 21.32 -0.21 -10.07
N ASP A 185 21.62 -0.89 -8.98
CA ASP A 185 22.82 -1.74 -8.82
C ASP A 185 22.54 -3.23 -9.02
N THR A 186 21.35 -3.71 -8.65
CA THR A 186 21.06 -5.17 -8.70
C THR A 186 20.38 -5.59 -10.00
N LEU A 187 19.72 -4.66 -10.68
CA LEU A 187 19.08 -4.83 -11.98
C LEU A 187 19.84 -3.92 -12.96
N PRO A 188 20.84 -4.46 -13.67
CA PRO A 188 20.58 -5.55 -14.60
C PRO A 188 21.07 -6.90 -14.08
N GLU A 189 20.20 -7.91 -14.15
CA GLU A 189 20.61 -9.31 -13.96
C GLU A 189 21.65 -9.61 -15.06
N SER A 190 22.93 -9.73 -14.67
CA SER A 190 24.07 -9.97 -15.57
C SER A 190 23.98 -11.32 -16.26
#